data_AF-A0A7C4FIM1-F1
#
_entry.id   AF-A0A7C4FIM1-F1
#
_cell.length_a   1.000
_cell.length_b   1.000
_cell.length_c   1.000
_cell.angle_alpha   90.00
_cell.angle_beta   90.00
_cell.angle_gamma   90.00
#
_symmetry.space_group_name_H-M   'P 1'
#
loop_
_entity.id
_entity.type
_entity.pdbx_description
1 polymer ?
#
loop_
_entity_poly.entity_id
_entity_poly.type
_entity_poly.pdbx_seq_one_letter_code
_entity_poly.pdbx_strand_id
1 'polypeptide(L)' 'MKESRRGEKAVEETFRALFALTDLRQIFRDTKPTYELDEEQRGKVKKILETVKESLKIIEKELLGDVHP' A
#
# COMPACT_ATOMS: atom_id res chain seq x y z
N MET A 1 -2.90 6.74 -27.53
CA MET A 1 -2.75 7.72 -26.42
C MET A 1 -3.33 7.28 -25.07
N LYS A 2 -4.34 6.39 -25.00
CA LYS A 2 -4.94 5.97 -23.70
C LYS A 2 -4.07 5.02 -22.85
N GLU A 3 -3.30 4.12 -23.47
CA GLU A 3 -2.50 3.12 -22.75
C GLU A 3 -1.33 3.72 -21.95
N SER A 4 -0.66 4.75 -22.48
CA SER A 4 0.46 5.43 -21.80
C SER A 4 0.09 5.92 -20.39
N ARG A 5 -1.12 6.47 -20.24
CA ARG A 5 -1.60 7.02 -18.96
C ARG A 5 -1.95 5.96 -17.92
N ARG A 6 -2.28 4.73 -18.33
CA ARG A 6 -2.60 3.64 -17.39
C ARG A 6 -1.34 3.12 -16.70
N GLY A 7 -0.27 2.94 -17.47
CA GLY A 7 1.03 2.54 -16.94
C GLY A 7 1.60 3.57 -15.95
N GLU A 8 1.51 4.85 -16.28
CA GLU A 8 1.92 5.94 -15.37
C GLU A 8 1.21 5.86 -14.01
N LYS A 9 -0.12 5.63 -14.01
CA LYS A 9 -0.87 5.53 -12.76
C LYS A 9 -0.51 4.29 -11.94
N ALA A 10 -0.29 3.15 -12.58
CA ALA A 10 0.17 1.94 -11.90
C ALA A 10 1.56 2.14 -11.25
N VAL A 11 2.45 2.87 -11.93
CA VAL A 11 3.78 3.22 -11.39
C VAL A 11 3.64 4.11 -10.15
N GLU A 12 2.83 5.18 -10.21
CA GLU A 12 2.58 6.05 -9.06
C GLU A 12 2.05 5.28 -7.84
N GLU A 13 1.04 4.43 -8.04
CA GLU A 13 0.44 3.66 -6.95
C GLU A 13 1.41 2.60 -6.40
N THR A 14 2.32 2.08 -7.22
CA THR A 14 3.39 1.19 -6.75
C THR A 14 4.29 1.90 -5.77
N PHE A 15 4.75 3.12 -6.09
CA PHE A 15 5.55 3.91 -5.15
C PHE A 15 4.77 4.30 -3.90
N ARG A 16 3.49 4.68 -4.03
CA ARG A 16 2.62 4.96 -2.87
C ARG A 16 2.54 3.76 -1.92
N ALA A 17 2.32 2.56 -2.45
CA ALA A 17 2.28 1.33 -1.65
C ALA A 17 3.63 1.04 -0.98
N LEU A 18 4.75 1.20 -1.69
CA LEU A 18 6.10 0.98 -1.15
C LEU A 18 6.46 1.97 -0.03
N PHE A 19 6.06 3.23 -0.15
CA PHE A 19 6.24 4.20 0.93
C PHE A 19 5.40 3.84 2.16
N ALA A 20 4.14 3.48 1.98
CA ALA A 20 3.28 3.02 3.08
C ALA A 20 3.88 1.78 3.78
N LEU A 21 4.37 0.80 3.03
CA LEU A 21 5.05 -0.38 3.59
C LEU A 21 6.39 -0.03 4.28
N THR A 22 7.06 1.04 3.85
CA THR A 22 8.26 1.55 4.52
C THR A 22 7.91 2.11 5.91
N ASP A 23 6.77 2.80 6.03
CA ASP A 23 6.27 3.27 7.32
C ASP A 23 5.89 2.10 8.23
N LEU A 24 5.25 1.05 7.68
CA LEU A 24 4.96 -0.18 8.45
C LEU A 24 6.23 -0.84 8.96
N ARG A 25 7.27 -0.92 8.12
CA ARG A 25 8.58 -1.44 8.52
C ARG A 25 9.18 -0.66 9.68
N GLN A 26 8.97 0.66 9.73
CA GLN A 26 9.44 1.48 10.86
C GLN A 26 8.69 1.11 12.15
N ILE A 27 7.37 0.94 12.11
CA ILE A 27 6.59 0.46 13.27
C ILE A 27 7.12 -0.89 13.78
N PHE A 28 7.44 -1.82 12.87
CA PHE A 28 8.04 -3.10 13.26
C PHE A 28 9.44 -2.96 13.85
N ARG A 29 10.20 -1.94 13.46
CA ARG A 29 11.51 -1.67 14.05
C ARG A 29 11.36 -1.13 15.47
N ASP A 30 10.40 -0.24 15.68
CA ASP A 30 10.16 0.44 16.95
C ASP A 30 9.56 -0.49 18.00
N THR A 31 8.83 -1.51 17.57
CA THR A 31 8.19 -2.50 18.45
C THR A 31 9.04 -3.75 18.71
N LYS A 32 10.29 -3.79 18.22
CA LYS A 32 11.20 -4.90 18.56
C LYS A 32 11.47 -4.95 20.07
N PRO A 33 11.62 -6.15 20.66
CA PRO A 33 11.57 -7.48 20.01
C PRO A 33 10.17 -8.10 20.02
N THR A 34 9.19 -7.54 20.74
CA THR A 34 7.89 -8.19 21.00
C THR A 34 6.89 -8.02 19.87
N TYR A 35 7.04 -6.97 19.05
CA TYR A 35 6.12 -6.56 18.00
C TYR A 35 4.70 -6.27 18.51
N GLU A 36 4.56 -5.99 19.79
CA GLU A 36 3.30 -5.56 20.39
C GLU A 36 3.01 -4.13 19.98
N LEU A 37 1.78 -3.89 19.54
CA LEU A 37 1.30 -2.59 19.09
C LEU A 37 0.40 -1.98 20.15
N ASP A 38 0.69 -0.73 20.53
CA ASP A 38 -0.24 0.11 21.27
C ASP A 38 -1.43 0.55 20.38
N GLU A 39 -2.44 1.20 20.97
CA GLU A 39 -3.63 1.65 20.24
C GLU A 39 -3.32 2.65 19.12
N GLU A 40 -2.34 3.53 19.31
CA GLU A 40 -1.94 4.50 18.30
C GLU A 40 -1.27 3.81 17.10
N GLN A 41 -0.34 2.90 17.38
CA GLN A 41 0.36 2.08 16.40
C GLN A 41 -0.61 1.17 15.65
N ARG A 42 -1.60 0.55 16.31
CA ARG A 42 -2.67 -0.21 15.64
C ARG A 42 -3.46 0.67 14.67
N GLY A 43 -3.79 1.89 15.08
CA GLY A 43 -4.42 2.88 14.22
C GLY A 43 -3.57 3.22 12.98
N LYS A 44 -2.25 3.41 13.16
CA LYS A 44 -1.31 3.65 12.06
C LYS A 44 -1.21 2.45 11.12
N VAL A 45 -1.04 1.24 11.65
CA VAL A 45 -0.98 0.00 10.86
C VAL A 45 -2.24 -0.16 10.02
N LYS A 46 -3.43 0.08 10.60
CA LYS A 46 -4.69 -0.01 9.86
C LYS A 46 -4.72 0.93 8.65
N LYS A 47 -4.37 2.21 8.83
CA LYS A 47 -4.32 3.20 7.74
C LYS A 47 -3.29 2.85 6.65
N ILE A 48 -2.13 2.33 7.06
CA ILE A 48 -1.11 1.86 6.13
C ILE A 48 -1.64 0.70 5.29
N LEU A 49 -2.25 -0.30 5.92
CA LEU A 49 -2.81 -1.45 5.20
C LEU A 49 -3.97 -1.07 4.27
N GLU A 50 -4.82 -0.12 4.68
CA GLU A 50 -5.87 0.45 3.82
C GLU A 50 -5.25 1.10 2.58
N THR A 51 -4.22 1.94 2.77
CA THR A 51 -3.50 2.60 1.67
C THR A 51 -2.90 1.58 0.69
N VAL A 52 -2.23 0.55 1.20
CA VAL A 52 -1.62 -0.50 0.36
C VAL A 52 -2.69 -1.24 -0.43
N LYS A 53 -3.81 -1.62 0.19
CA LYS A 53 -4.93 -2.31 -0.48
C LYS A 53 -5.56 -1.45 -1.58
N GLU A 54 -5.75 -0.16 -1.33
CA GLU A 54 -6.26 0.78 -2.34
C GLU A 54 -5.31 0.89 -3.53
N SER A 55 -4.02 1.07 -3.29
CA SER A 55 -3.02 1.16 -4.36
C SER A 55 -2.95 -0.13 -5.16
N LEU A 56 -2.98 -1.32 -4.50
CA LEU A 56 -3.02 -2.61 -5.19
C LEU A 56 -4.26 -2.75 -6.08
N LYS A 57 -5.44 -2.36 -5.59
CA LYS A 57 -6.67 -2.38 -6.37
C LYS A 57 -6.57 -1.50 -7.63
N ILE A 58 -5.92 -0.34 -7.53
CA ILE A 58 -5.70 0.54 -8.69
C ILE A 58 -4.69 -0.09 -9.65
N ILE A 59 -3.59 -0.66 -9.15
CA ILE A 59 -2.58 -1.34 -9.98
C ILE A 59 -3.22 -2.50 -10.76
N GLU A 60 -4.02 -3.33 -10.09
CA GLU A 60 -4.77 -4.43 -10.73
C GLU A 60 -5.69 -3.88 -11.83
N LYS A 61 -6.47 -2.84 -11.53
CA LYS A 61 -7.37 -2.23 -12.51
C LYS A 61 -6.63 -1.66 -13.73
N GLU A 62 -5.51 -0.98 -13.52
CA GLU A 62 -4.76 -0.31 -14.59
C GLU A 62 -3.98 -1.30 -15.46
N LEU A 63 -3.44 -2.37 -14.88
CA LEU A 63 -2.60 -3.34 -15.60
C LEU A 63 -3.37 -4.57 -16.11
N LEU A 64 -4.39 -5.01 -15.38
CA LEU A 64 -5.12 -6.26 -15.65
C LEU A 64 -6.58 -6.00 -16.08
N GLY A 65 -7.09 -4.78 -15.91
CA GLY A 65 -8.50 -4.46 -16.09
C GLY A 65 -9.34 -4.80 -14.86
N ASP A 66 -10.67 -4.66 -14.96
CA ASP A 66 -11.58 -5.09 -13.90
C ASP A 66 -11.65 -6.63 -13.88
N VAL A 67 -10.63 -7.29 -13.34
CA VAL A 67 -10.63 -8.75 -13.16
C VAL A 67 -11.48 -9.05 -11.93
N HIS A 68 -12.77 -9.34 -12.15
CA HIS A 68 -13.58 -10.09 -11.20
C HIS A 68 -13.30 -11.58 -11.41
N PRO A 69 -12.80 -12.33 -10.41
CA PRO A 69 -13.17 -13.73 -10.27
C PRO A 69 -14.63 -13.88 -9.86
#